data_AF-A0A380FAB9-F1
#
_entry.id   AF-A0A380FAB9-F1
#
_cell.length_a   1.000
_cell.length_b   1.000
_cell.length_c   1.000
_cell.angle_alpha   90.00
_cell.angle_beta   90.00
_cell.angle_gamma   90.00
#
_symmetry.space_group_name_H-M   'P 1'
#
loop_
_entity.id
_entity.type
_entity.pdbx_description
1 polymer ?
#
loop_
_entity_poly.entity_id
_entity_poly.type
_entity_poly.pdbx_seq_one_letter_code
_entity_poly.pdbx_strand_id
1 'polypeptide(L)' 'MQWSYNKTHFEVWKKGQTGYPIVDAAMKKLNLTGYMHNRLRMVVAQFLTKNLFIDWTWGGGVL' A
#
# COMPACT_ATOMS: atom_id res chain seq x y z
N MET A 1 -5.42 7.97 18.18
CA MET A 1 -4.67 6.96 17.43
C MET A 1 -3.28 7.50 17.16
N GLN A 2 -2.23 6.72 17.41
CA GLN A 2 -0.86 7.06 17.01
C GLN A 2 -0.56 6.34 15.68
N TRP A 3 -0.07 7.08 14.69
CA TRP A 3 0.36 6.50 13.43
C TRP A 3 1.74 5.86 13.59
N SER A 4 1.95 4.75 12.88
CA SER A 4 3.23 4.08 12.75
C SER A 4 4.06 4.74 11.65
N TYR A 5 5.26 5.16 11.99
CA TYR A 5 6.25 5.69 11.03
C TYR A 5 7.28 4.61 10.64
N ASN A 6 6.88 3.34 10.67
CA ASN A 6 7.73 2.23 10.29
C ASN A 6 7.98 2.24 8.77
N LYS A 7 9.11 2.86 8.38
CA LYS A 7 9.57 2.96 6.99
C LYS A 7 9.72 1.60 6.31
N THR A 8 10.13 0.56 7.05
CA THR A 8 10.29 -0.79 6.49
C THR A 8 8.94 -1.35 6.04
N HIS A 9 7.90 -1.22 6.85
CA HIS A 9 6.54 -1.64 6.49
C HIS A 9 6.00 -0.87 5.28
N PHE A 10 6.29 0.43 5.21
CA PHE A 10 5.93 1.24 4.05
C PHE A 10 6.63 0.77 2.77
N GLU A 11 7.93 0.50 2.84
CA GLU A 11 8.71 0.07 1.68
C GLU A 11 8.29 -1.31 1.16
N VAL A 12 8.00 -2.27 2.04
CA VAL A 12 7.48 -3.59 1.59
C VAL A 12 6.09 -3.47 0.98
N TRP A 13 5.23 -2.58 1.49
CA TRP A 13 3.94 -2.28 0.88
C TRP A 13 4.10 -1.64 -0.51
N LYS A 14 4.95 -0.62 -0.61
CA LYS A 14 5.25 0.07 -1.87
C LYS A 14 5.78 -0.90 -2.94
N LYS A 15 6.60 -1.88 -2.55
CA LYS A 15 7.17 -2.91 -3.45
C LYS A 15 6.24 -4.09 -3.73
N GLY A 16 5.12 -4.23 -3.00
CA GLY A 16 4.25 -5.41 -3.09
C GLY A 16 4.92 -6.70 -2.56
N GLN A 17 5.55 -6.60 -1.39
CA GLN A 17 6.24 -7.67 -0.67
C GLN A 17 5.68 -7.85 0.75
N THR A 18 4.39 -7.57 0.94
CA THR A 18 3.70 -7.64 2.23
C THR A 18 3.40 -9.07 2.67
N GLY A 19 3.42 -10.02 1.74
CA GLY A 19 3.01 -11.40 1.97
C GLY A 19 1.50 -11.62 1.79
N TYR A 20 0.73 -10.57 1.47
CA TYR A 20 -0.70 -10.65 1.19
C TYR A 20 -0.94 -10.65 -0.33
N PRO A 21 -1.35 -11.77 -0.95
CA PRO A 21 -1.33 -11.94 -2.41
C PRO A 21 -2.06 -10.85 -3.19
N ILE A 22 -3.24 -10.41 -2.71
CA ILE A 22 -4.04 -9.38 -3.38
C ILE A 22 -3.35 -8.00 -3.33
N VAL A 23 -2.80 -7.63 -2.17
CA VAL A 23 -2.09 -6.36 -1.98
C VAL A 23 -0.82 -6.36 -2.82
N ASP A 24 -0.07 -7.46 -2.78
CA ASP A 24 1.19 -7.60 -3.50
C ASP A 24 0.99 -7.57 -5.01
N ALA A 25 -0.02 -8.28 -5.53
CA ALA A 25 -0.36 -8.26 -6.94
C ALA A 25 -0.81 -6.86 -7.41
N ALA A 26 -1.61 -6.17 -6.60
CA ALA A 26 -2.08 -4.82 -6.92
C ALA A 26 -0.91 -3.83 -6.97
N MET A 27 -0.07 -3.79 -5.94
CA MET A 27 1.09 -2.89 -5.87
C MET A 27 2.10 -3.17 -6.97
N LYS A 28 2.39 -4.45 -7.27
CA LYS A 28 3.24 -4.84 -8.41
C LYS A 28 2.66 -4.38 -9.73
N LYS A 29 1.35 -4.56 -9.96
CA LYS A 29 0.69 -4.07 -11.18
C LYS A 29 0.83 -2.56 -11.30
N LEU A 30 0.56 -1.81 -10.23
CA LEU A 30 0.70 -0.35 -10.23
C LEU A 30 2.13 0.08 -10.57
N ASN A 31 3.15 -0.56 -9.97
CA ASN A 31 4.56 -0.26 -10.25
C ASN A 31 4.97 -0.56 -11.69
N LEU A 32 4.36 -1.57 -12.33
CA LEU A 32 4.69 -1.96 -13.70
C LEU A 32 3.93 -1.14 -14.75
N THR A 33 2.67 -0.79 -14.49
CA THR A 33 1.78 -0.20 -15.50
C THR A 33 1.40 1.25 -15.23
N GLY A 34 1.67 1.77 -14.03
CA GLY A 34 1.15 3.06 -13.57
C GLY A 34 -0.37 3.08 -13.36
N TYR A 35 -1.05 1.94 -13.51
CA TYR A 35 -2.51 1.86 -13.43
C TYR A 35 -2.98 0.76 -12.48
N MET A 36 -3.82 1.16 -11.53
CA MET A 36 -4.54 0.25 -10.64
C MET A 36 -6.04 0.53 -10.73
N HIS A 37 -6.84 -0.53 -10.84
CA HIS A 37 -8.30 -0.45 -10.82
C HIS A 37 -8.79 0.15 -9.49
N ASN A 38 -9.87 0.94 -9.53
CA ASN A 38 -10.40 1.67 -8.37
C ASN A 38 -10.64 0.78 -7.14
N ARG A 39 -11.22 -0.42 -7.34
CA ARG A 39 -11.44 -1.36 -6.23
C ARG A 39 -10.15 -1.78 -5.55
N LEU A 40 -9.08 -1.99 -6.33
CA LEU A 40 -7.77 -2.37 -5.78
C LEU A 40 -7.11 -1.19 -5.07
N ARG A 41 -7.29 0.04 -5.57
CA ARG A 41 -6.82 1.28 -4.90
C ARG A 41 -7.40 1.38 -3.48
N MET A 42 -8.69 1.10 -3.33
CA MET A 42 -9.34 1.06 -2.01
C MET A 42 -8.73 -0.01 -1.10
N VAL A 43 -8.49 -1.21 -1.62
CA VAL A 43 -7.92 -2.33 -0.84
C VAL A 43 -6.51 -1.99 -0.35
N VAL A 44 -5.63 -1.49 -1.21
CA VAL A 44 -4.24 -1.18 -0.81
C VAL A 44 -4.16 0.03 0.13
N ALA A 45 -5.04 1.03 -0.03
CA ALA A 45 -5.14 2.19 0.87
C ALA A 45 -5.68 1.82 2.26
N GLN A 46 -6.68 0.93 2.32
CA GLN A 46 -7.18 0.40 3.58
C GLN A 46 -6.13 -0.44 4.28
N PHE A 47 -5.37 -1.25 3.54
CA PHE A 47 -4.28 -2.03 4.11
C PHE A 47 -3.20 -1.15 4.74
N LEU A 48 -2.80 -0.07 4.07
CA LEU A 48 -1.83 0.91 4.58
C LEU A 48 -2.29 1.50 5.93
N THR A 49 -3.55 1.93 6.02
CA THR A 49 -4.07 2.66 7.19
C THR A 49 -4.57 1.76 8.31
N LYS A 50 -5.14 0.58 8.00
CA LYS A 50 -5.78 -0.30 9.00
C LYS A 50 -4.95 -1.51 9.40
N ASN A 51 -4.10 -2.03 8.51
CA ASN A 51 -3.25 -3.18 8.81
C ASN A 51 -1.86 -2.73 9.24
N LEU A 52 -1.26 -1.79 8.52
CA LEU A 52 0.07 -1.27 8.84
C LEU A 52 0.04 -0.10 9.84
N PHE A 53 -1.14 0.48 10.07
CA PHE A 53 -1.34 1.70 10.87
C PHE A 53 -0.42 2.84 10.43
N ILE A 54 -0.11 2.95 9.13
CA ILE A 54 0.75 4.00 8.57
C ILE A 54 -0.10 5.20 8.18
N ASP A 55 0.46 6.40 8.36
CA ASP A 55 -0.16 7.66 7.98
C ASP A 55 -0.54 7.68 6.48
N TRP A 56 -1.78 8.05 6.21
CA TRP A 56 -2.36 8.09 4.86
C TRP A 56 -1.64 9.08 3.93
N THR A 57 -0.99 10.12 4.48
CA THR A 57 -0.23 11.12 3.70
C THR A 57 0.91 10.48 2.91
N TRP A 58 1.45 9.37 3.39
CA TRP A 58 2.50 8.61 2.70
C TRP A 58 1.97 7.86 1.48
N GLY A 59 0.69 7.47 1.49
CA GLY A 59 0.06 6.76 0.39
C GLY A 59 -0.21 7.65 -0.83
N GLY A 60 -0.42 8.95 -0.64
CA GLY A 60 -0.76 9.89 -1.71
C GLY A 60 0.33 10.06 -2.78
N GLY A 61 1.60 9.79 -2.45
CA GLY A 61 2.70 9.80 -3.42
C GLY A 61 2.92 8.47 -4.14
N VAL A 62 2.14 7.43 -3.81
CA VAL A 62 2.32 6.07 -4.32
C VAL A 62 1.12 5.59 -5.13
N LEU A 63 -0.12 5.91 -4.70
CA LEU A 63 -1.37 5.46 -5.33
C LEU A 63 -1.80 6.38 -6.48
#